data_AF-A0A6I5CDC2-F1
#
_entry.id   AF-A0A6I5CDC2-F1
#
_cell.length_a   1.000
_cell.length_b   1.000
_cell.length_c   1.000
_cell.angle_alpha   90.00
_cell.angle_beta   90.00
_cell.angle_gamma   90.00
#
_symmetry.space_group_name_H-M   'P 1'
#
loop_
_entity.id
_entity.type
_entity.pdbx_description
1 polymer ?
#
loop_
_entity_poly.entity_id
_entity_poly.type
_entity_poly.pdbx_seq_one_letter_code
_entity_poly.pdbx_strand_id
1 'polypeptide(L)'
;DGDDLYAEITPPEGTDVEGFGLHPALFDASLHVLGAAGDDATARLPFAWSGVALHASGASRVRVRLRALPGGAVSVLITDPLGAPVLTAESLALRELTEAPRAAAQDLYRVEWTEVAPRTGGAAAGTG
;
A
#
# COMPACT_ATOMS: atom_id res chain seq x y z
N ASP A 1 5.76 -15.31 18.79
CA ASP A 1 5.77 -16.39 17.79
C ASP A 1 6.28 -15.75 16.51
N GLY A 2 7.30 -16.33 15.86
CA GLY A 2 8.10 -15.65 14.83
C GLY A 2 7.41 -15.34 13.51
N ASP A 3 6.12 -15.70 13.37
CA ASP A 3 5.38 -15.66 12.11
C ASP A 3 4.31 -14.55 12.06
N ASP A 4 4.19 -13.76 13.14
CA ASP A 4 3.27 -12.62 13.18
C ASP A 4 3.92 -11.40 12.49
N LEU A 5 3.15 -10.73 11.62
CA LEU A 5 3.58 -9.50 10.96
C LEU A 5 3.10 -8.29 11.74
N TYR A 6 3.97 -7.30 11.87
CA TYR A 6 3.68 -6.07 12.58
C TYR A 6 3.97 -4.85 11.72
N ALA A 7 3.12 -3.84 11.83
CA ALA A 7 3.36 -2.54 11.21
C ALA A 7 2.83 -1.41 12.09
N GLU A 8 3.40 -0.22 11.90
CA GLU A 8 2.90 1.01 12.48
C GLU A 8 2.63 2.00 11.36
N ILE A 9 1.41 2.56 11.37
CA ILE A 9 0.91 3.39 10.28
C ILE A 9 0.54 4.75 10.87
N THR A 10 1.16 5.77 10.28
CA THR A 10 0.90 7.17 10.56
C THR A 10 0.50 7.82 9.23
N PRO A 11 -0.66 8.49 9.16
CA PRO A 11 -1.07 9.21 7.97
C PRO A 11 -0.19 10.45 7.77
N PRO A 12 -0.17 11.01 6.54
CA PRO A 12 0.46 12.31 6.30
C PRO A 12 -0.09 13.38 7.24
N GLU A 13 0.77 14.32 7.62
CA GLU A 13 0.37 15.45 8.47
C GLU A 13 -0.77 16.25 7.82
N GLY A 14 -1.77 16.63 8.62
CA GLY A 14 -2.97 17.32 8.13
C GLY A 14 -4.03 16.42 7.49
N THR A 15 -3.87 15.08 7.52
CA THR A 15 -4.95 14.17 7.14
C THR A 15 -6.11 14.27 8.14
N ASP A 16 -7.28 14.65 7.64
CA ASP A 16 -8.50 14.64 8.45
C ASP A 16 -8.96 13.19 8.66
N VAL A 17 -9.09 12.79 9.93
CA VAL A 17 -9.55 11.45 10.32
C VAL A 17 -10.92 11.51 11.01
N GLU A 18 -11.52 12.70 11.13
CA GLU A 18 -12.83 12.89 11.74
C GLU A 18 -13.94 12.27 10.88
N GLY A 19 -15.07 11.94 11.53
CA GLY A 19 -16.24 11.37 10.84
C GLY A 19 -16.11 9.89 10.47
N PHE A 20 -14.96 9.24 10.70
CA PHE A 20 -14.76 7.81 10.48
C PHE A 20 -14.54 7.05 11.80
N GLY A 21 -15.02 5.81 11.84
CA GLY A 21 -14.58 4.85 12.86
C GLY A 21 -13.07 4.63 12.74
N LEU A 22 -12.63 4.14 11.58
CA LEU A 22 -11.24 4.12 11.19
C LEU A 22 -11.15 4.75 9.79
N HIS A 23 -10.26 5.73 9.61
CA HIS A 23 -10.13 6.43 8.33
C HIS A 23 -9.79 5.42 7.20
N PRO A 24 -10.48 5.43 6.05
CA PRO A 24 -10.30 4.41 5.01
C PRO A 24 -8.86 4.26 4.52
N ALA A 25 -8.14 5.36 4.32
CA ALA A 25 -6.72 5.29 3.91
C ALA A 25 -5.80 4.72 5.00
N LEU A 26 -6.16 4.92 6.28
CA LEU A 26 -5.40 4.38 7.41
C LEU A 26 -5.65 2.87 7.54
N PHE A 27 -6.89 2.45 7.32
CA PHE A 27 -7.26 1.03 7.23
C PHE A 27 -6.60 0.35 6.03
N ASP A 28 -6.66 0.95 4.84
CA ASP A 28 -6.05 0.42 3.62
C ASP A 28 -4.53 0.24 3.77
N ALA A 29 -3.84 1.26 4.29
CA ALA A 29 -2.42 1.17 4.60
C ALA A 29 -2.07 0.07 5.62
N SER A 30 -3.01 -0.27 6.51
CA SER A 30 -2.85 -1.40 7.44
C SER A 30 -2.84 -2.76 6.72
N LEU A 31 -3.48 -2.86 5.54
CA LEU A 31 -3.54 -4.07 4.73
C LEU A 31 -2.34 -4.22 3.78
N HIS A 32 -1.62 -3.14 3.47
CA HIS A 32 -0.40 -3.20 2.64
C HIS A 32 0.66 -4.17 3.19
N VAL A 33 0.67 -4.41 4.50
CA VAL A 33 1.54 -5.38 5.18
C VAL A 33 1.40 -6.79 4.59
N LEU A 34 0.22 -7.14 4.07
CA LEU A 34 -0.02 -8.42 3.39
C LEU A 34 0.83 -8.58 2.12
N GLY A 35 1.09 -7.49 1.41
CA GLY A 35 1.93 -7.48 0.21
C GLY A 35 3.43 -7.50 0.52
N ALA A 36 3.83 -7.03 1.70
CA ALA A 36 5.24 -7.00 2.12
C ALA A 36 5.80 -8.36 2.59
N ALA A 37 4.92 -9.33 2.88
CA ALA A 37 5.29 -10.62 3.45
C ALA A 37 5.28 -11.80 2.45
N GLY A 38 4.88 -11.57 1.20
CA GLY A 38 4.86 -12.57 0.15
C GLY A 38 6.09 -12.52 -0.74
N ASP A 39 6.41 -13.64 -1.39
CA ASP A 39 7.35 -13.65 -2.51
C ASP A 39 6.71 -12.89 -3.69
N ASP A 40 7.50 -12.05 -4.38
CA ASP A 40 7.09 -11.14 -5.48
C ASP A 40 6.33 -11.81 -6.65
N ALA A 41 6.19 -13.13 -6.66
CA ALA A 41 5.62 -13.92 -7.74
C ALA A 41 4.08 -13.85 -7.82
N THR A 42 3.36 -13.65 -6.71
CA THR A 42 1.88 -13.66 -6.70
C THR A 42 1.30 -12.73 -5.64
N ALA A 43 0.65 -11.65 -6.09
CA ALA A 43 -0.08 -10.75 -5.20
C ALA A 43 -1.31 -11.45 -4.60
N ARG A 44 -1.46 -11.39 -3.27
CA ARG A 44 -2.64 -11.87 -2.56
C ARG A 44 -3.46 -10.70 -2.03
N LEU A 45 -4.75 -10.70 -2.33
CA LEU A 45 -5.67 -9.61 -2.02
C LEU A 45 -6.67 -10.02 -0.91
N PRO A 46 -7.02 -9.11 0.02
CA PRO A 46 -8.17 -9.25 0.90
C PRO A 46 -9.43 -9.65 0.13
N PHE A 47 -10.12 -10.73 0.53
CA PHE A 47 -11.31 -11.23 -0.16
C PHE A 47 -12.55 -11.31 0.72
N ALA A 48 -12.46 -11.97 1.88
CA ALA A 48 -13.60 -12.16 2.76
C ALA A 48 -13.21 -11.99 4.24
N TRP A 49 -14.03 -11.25 4.97
CA TRP A 49 -13.84 -10.94 6.39
C TRP A 49 -14.82 -11.74 7.26
N SER A 50 -14.41 -12.09 8.48
CA SER A 50 -15.27 -12.76 9.47
C SER A 50 -14.89 -12.30 10.87
N GLY A 51 -15.90 -12.18 11.75
CA GLY A 51 -15.71 -11.74 13.13
C GLY A 51 -15.13 -10.33 13.25
N VAL A 52 -15.61 -9.38 12.43
CA VAL A 52 -15.14 -8.00 12.45
C VAL A 52 -15.81 -7.21 13.57
N ALA A 53 -15.02 -6.54 14.39
CA ALA A 53 -15.50 -5.60 15.40
C ALA A 53 -14.67 -4.31 15.37
N LEU A 54 -15.37 -3.18 15.43
CA LEU A 54 -14.78 -1.86 15.65
C LEU A 54 -14.97 -1.50 17.13
N HIS A 55 -13.89 -1.14 17.80
CA HIS A 55 -13.84 -0.91 19.25
C HIS A 55 -13.72 0.57 19.62
N ALA A 56 -13.08 1.36 18.77
CA ALA A 56 -12.84 2.79 18.98
C ALA A 56 -12.88 3.56 17.65
N SER A 57 -13.06 4.87 17.75
CA SER A 57 -13.07 5.78 16.60
C SER A 57 -12.05 6.91 16.71
N GLY A 58 -11.69 7.53 15.59
CA GLY A 58 -10.84 8.73 15.57
C GLY A 58 -9.35 8.45 15.78
N ALA A 59 -8.91 7.21 15.61
CA ALA A 59 -7.49 6.88 15.65
C ALA A 59 -6.75 7.55 14.48
N SER A 60 -5.77 8.41 14.80
CA SER A 60 -4.90 9.08 13.83
C SER A 60 -3.58 8.35 13.59
N ARG A 61 -3.26 7.33 14.41
CA ARG A 61 -2.11 6.44 14.24
C ARG A 61 -2.51 5.07 14.74
N VAL A 62 -2.06 4.02 14.06
CA VAL A 62 -2.38 2.65 14.45
C VAL A 62 -1.17 1.73 14.39
N ARG A 63 -1.24 0.66 15.17
CA ARG A 63 -0.35 -0.50 15.08
C ARG A 63 -1.16 -1.70 14.64
N VAL A 64 -0.58 -2.49 13.75
CA VAL A 64 -1.23 -3.64 13.13
C VAL A 64 -0.45 -4.88 13.52
N ARG A 65 -1.20 -5.94 13.83
CA ARG A 65 -0.68 -7.29 13.95
C ARG A 65 -1.51 -8.21 13.06
N LEU A 66 -0.84 -8.89 12.14
CA LEU A 66 -1.41 -9.96 11.34
C LEU A 66 -0.82 -11.27 11.82
N ARG A 67 -1.69 -12.23 12.11
CA ARG A 67 -1.29 -13.58 12.49
C ARG A 67 -1.80 -14.56 11.45
N ALA A 68 -0.91 -15.39 10.93
CA ALA A 68 -1.27 -16.45 10.01
C ALA A 68 -2.22 -17.46 10.67
N LEU A 69 -3.24 -17.88 9.92
CA LEU A 69 -4.18 -18.92 10.31
C LEU A 69 -4.03 -20.14 9.38
N PRO A 70 -4.45 -21.34 9.82
CA PRO A 70 -4.54 -22.49 8.93
C PRO A 70 -5.35 -22.18 7.67
N GLY A 71 -4.88 -22.64 6.51
CA GLY A 71 -5.55 -22.42 5.22
C GLY A 71 -5.24 -21.08 4.54
N GLY A 72 -4.27 -20.31 5.03
CA GLY A 72 -3.75 -19.11 4.35
C GLY A 72 -4.54 -17.82 4.61
N ALA A 73 -5.51 -17.86 5.53
CA ALA A 73 -6.15 -16.67 6.07
C ALA A 73 -5.26 -16.00 7.14
N VAL A 74 -5.62 -14.78 7.55
CA VAL A 74 -4.96 -14.08 8.68
C VAL A 74 -6.00 -13.54 9.67
N SER A 75 -5.68 -13.52 10.96
CA SER A 75 -6.42 -12.69 11.92
C SER A 75 -5.81 -11.30 11.96
N VAL A 76 -6.65 -10.27 12.11
CA VAL A 76 -6.24 -8.86 12.09
C VAL A 76 -6.51 -8.22 13.45
N LEU A 77 -5.49 -7.59 14.03
CA LEU A 77 -5.63 -6.72 15.19
C LEU A 77 -5.04 -5.35 14.85
N ILE A 78 -5.86 -4.31 14.97
CA ILE A 78 -5.45 -2.91 14.85
C ILE A 78 -5.62 -2.27 16.22
N THR A 79 -4.57 -1.67 16.76
CA THR A 79 -4.59 -0.95 18.03
C THR A 79 -4.16 0.50 17.84
N ASP A 80 -4.50 1.35 18.80
CA ASP A 80 -3.86 2.66 18.94
C ASP A 80 -2.41 2.52 19.46
N PRO A 81 -1.64 3.63 19.60
CA PRO A 81 -0.27 3.59 20.13
C PRO A 81 -0.17 3.17 21.60
N LEU A 82 -1.27 3.26 22.36
CA LEU A 82 -1.36 2.83 23.77
C LEU A 82 -1.69 1.33 23.89
N GLY A 83 -2.02 0.68 22.78
CA GLY A 83 -2.37 -0.74 22.71
C GLY A 83 -3.86 -1.04 22.87
N ALA A 84 -4.71 -0.01 22.93
CA ALA A 84 -6.16 -0.21 22.97
C ALA A 84 -6.66 -0.69 21.60
N PRO A 85 -7.49 -1.74 21.53
CA PRO A 85 -8.05 -2.19 20.26
C PRO A 85 -8.86 -1.08 19.57
N VAL A 86 -8.62 -0.92 18.27
CA VAL A 86 -9.41 -0.06 17.37
C VAL A 86 -10.28 -0.95 16.48
N LEU A 87 -9.70 -1.97 15.86
CA LEU A 87 -10.42 -2.95 15.04
C LEU A 87 -9.86 -4.35 15.24
N THR A 88 -10.74 -5.35 15.28
CA THR A 88 -10.36 -6.76 15.23
C THR A 88 -11.09 -7.45 14.09
N ALA A 89 -10.45 -8.43 13.48
CA ALA A 89 -11.10 -9.43 12.65
C ALA A 89 -10.57 -10.82 13.01
N GLU A 90 -11.47 -11.75 13.29
CA GLU A 90 -11.11 -13.14 13.57
C GLU A 90 -10.44 -13.81 12.37
N SER A 91 -10.91 -13.51 11.15
CA SER A 91 -10.33 -14.05 9.92
C SER A 91 -10.52 -13.11 8.72
N LEU A 92 -9.46 -12.97 7.94
CA LEU A 92 -9.42 -12.37 6.62
C LEU A 92 -8.88 -13.42 5.63
N ALA A 93 -9.77 -13.94 4.77
CA ALA A 93 -9.39 -14.80 3.67
C ALA A 93 -8.76 -13.98 2.54
N LEU A 94 -7.66 -14.50 2.00
CA LEU A 94 -6.93 -13.90 0.89
C LEU A 94 -7.16 -14.69 -0.40
N ARG A 95 -7.17 -14.01 -1.54
CA ARG A 95 -7.19 -14.65 -2.86
C ARG A 95 -6.02 -14.20 -3.71
N GLU A 96 -5.49 -15.13 -4.47
CA GLU A 96 -4.43 -14.86 -5.44
C GLU A 96 -4.98 -14.08 -6.63
N LEU A 97 -4.24 -13.06 -7.03
CA LEU A 97 -4.46 -12.35 -8.27
C LEU A 97 -3.72 -13.11 -9.39
N THR A 98 -4.44 -14.01 -10.07
CA THR A 98 -3.86 -14.93 -11.08
C THR A 98 -3.53 -14.25 -12.41
N GLU A 99 -4.18 -13.13 -12.72
CA GLU A 99 -3.93 -12.31 -13.91
C GLU A 99 -3.89 -10.84 -13.50
N ALA A 100 -2.76 -10.39 -12.96
CA ALA A 100 -2.50 -8.96 -12.91
C ALA A 100 -2.29 -8.47 -14.36
N PRO A 101 -2.91 -7.36 -14.81
CA PRO A 101 -2.56 -6.75 -16.09
C PRO A 101 -1.09 -6.32 -16.02
N ARG A 102 -0.21 -7.19 -16.47
CA ARG A 102 1.22 -6.91 -16.54
C ARG A 102 1.40 -5.98 -17.73
N ALA A 103 1.71 -4.72 -17.47
CA ALA A 103 2.34 -3.90 -18.50
C ALA A 103 3.51 -4.73 -19.03
N ALA A 104 3.61 -4.89 -20.36
CA ALA A 104 4.70 -5.64 -20.98
C ALA A 104 6.01 -5.18 -20.34
N ALA A 105 6.78 -6.13 -19.79
CA ALA A 105 7.99 -5.83 -19.06
C ALA A 105 8.92 -5.03 -19.99
N GLN A 106 9.12 -3.74 -19.70
CA GLN A 106 10.03 -2.89 -20.45
C GLN A 106 11.42 -3.01 -19.83
N ASP A 107 11.94 -4.23 -19.75
CA ASP A 107 13.17 -4.54 -19.03
C ASP A 107 14.42 -4.10 -19.82
N LEU A 108 14.26 -3.85 -21.12
CA LEU A 108 15.34 -3.45 -22.01
C LEU A 108 15.01 -2.12 -22.69
N TYR A 109 15.81 -1.11 -22.35
CA TYR A 109 15.83 0.17 -23.02
C TYR A 109 17.01 0.24 -24.00
N ARG A 110 16.82 0.86 -25.15
CA ARG A 110 17.88 1.20 -26.11
C ARG A 110 17.95 2.71 -26.26
N VAL A 111 19.17 3.24 -26.38
CA VAL A 111 19.38 4.63 -26.77
C VAL A 111 19.06 4.78 -28.26
N GLU A 112 18.06 5.62 -28.57
CA GLU A 112 17.77 6.09 -29.92
C GLU A 112 18.10 7.59 -29.99
N TRP A 113 19.01 7.96 -30.90
CA TRP A 113 19.35 9.35 -31.14
C TRP A 113 18.47 9.90 -32.26
N THR A 114 17.67 10.92 -31.97
CA THR A 114 16.91 11.65 -32.98
C THR A 114 17.71 12.84 -33.47
N GLU A 115 17.88 12.96 -34.80
CA GLU A 115 18.55 14.11 -35.40
C GLU A 115 17.71 15.37 -35.20
N VAL A 116 18.34 16.46 -34.74
CA VAL A 116 17.71 17.77 -34.63
C VAL A 116 18.36 18.73 -35.61
N ALA A 117 17.54 19.49 -36.34
CA ALA A 117 18.06 20.50 -37.26
C ALA A 117 18.88 21.54 -36.47
N PRO A 118 20.06 21.95 -36.97
CA PRO A 118 20.86 22.96 -36.31
C PRO A 118 20.06 24.26 -36.22
N ARG A 119 20.02 24.87 -35.03
CA ARG A 119 19.46 26.21 -34.88
C ARG A 119 20.35 27.18 -35.64
N THR A 120 19.84 27.71 -36.74
CA THR A 120 20.46 28.85 -37.42
C THR A 120 20.36 30.06 -36.50
N GLY A 121 21.46 30.37 -35.81
CA GLY A 121 21.60 31.63 -35.12
C GLY A 121 21.58 32.75 -36.15
N GLY A 122 20.59 33.63 -36.09
CA GLY A 122 20.54 34.83 -36.91
C GLY A 122 21.75 35.70 -36.59
N ALA A 123 22.69 35.80 -37.52
CA ALA A 123 23.79 36.75 -37.42
C ALA A 123 23.20 38.17 -37.52
N ALA A 124 23.26 38.93 -36.42
CA ALA A 124 23.03 40.36 -36.45
C ALA A 124 24.10 41.00 -37.35
N ALA A 125 23.66 41.57 -38.48
CA ALA A 125 24.51 42.36 -39.35
C ALA A 125 24.95 43.64 -38.61
N GLY A 126 26.20 43.68 -38.17
CA GLY A 126 26.86 44.93 -37.79
C GLY A 126 27.30 45.66 -39.06
N THR A 127 26.62 46.76 -39.38
CA THR A 127 27.03 47.72 -40.40
C THR A 127 28.18 48.58 -39.89
N GLY A 128 29.30 48.56 -40.61
CA GLY A 128 30.29 49.64 -40.64
C GLY A 128 30.09 50.52 -41.87
#